data_AF-A0A965NPV7-F1
#
_entry.id   AF-A0A965NPV7-F1
#
_cell.length_a   1.000
_cell.length_b   1.000
_cell.length_c   1.000
_cell.angle_alpha   90.00
_cell.angle_beta   90.00
_cell.angle_gamma   90.00
#
_symmetry.space_group_name_H-M   'P 1'
#
loop_
_entity.id
_entity.type
_entity.pdbx_description
1 polymer ?
#
loop_
_entity_poly.entity_id
_entity_poly.type
_entity_poly.pdbx_seq_one_letter_code
_entity_poly.pdbx_strand_id
1 'polypeptide(L)' 'MSILEAPTAEQIAQHYSAALDSVRLINKLIAKPSRTSNELDTIKRNVEHLELMVAKPFWTTEDLTPLTDAIEVGK' A
#
# COMPACT_ATOMS: atom_id res chain seq x y z
N MET A 1 -20.78 14.03 -17.30
CA MET A 1 -20.47 13.02 -16.27
C MET A 1 -19.54 12.01 -16.93
N SER A 2 -18.24 12.07 -16.67
CA SER A 2 -17.32 11.04 -17.17
C SER A 2 -17.49 9.84 -16.25
N ILE A 3 -18.03 8.75 -16.78
CA ILE A 3 -17.94 7.46 -16.12
C ILE A 3 -16.45 7.11 -16.05
N LEU A 4 -15.91 7.00 -14.83
CA LEU A 4 -14.57 6.43 -14.65
C LEU A 4 -14.65 4.98 -15.11
N GLU A 5 -13.97 4.64 -16.20
CA GLU A 5 -13.84 3.25 -16.64
C GLU A 5 -13.11 2.45 -15.54
N ALA A 6 -13.61 1.26 -15.24
CA ALA A 6 -12.95 0.36 -14.29
C ALA A 6 -11.56 -0.02 -14.83
N PRO A 7 -10.52 -0.11 -13.99
CA PRO A 7 -9.19 -0.51 -14.44
C PRO A 7 -9.20 -1.91 -15.09
N THR A 8 -8.34 -2.12 -16.08
CA THR A 8 -8.13 -3.46 -16.66
C THR A 8 -7.46 -4.40 -15.64
N ALA A 9 -7.50 -5.71 -15.89
CA ALA A 9 -6.83 -6.69 -15.03
C ALA A 9 -5.32 -6.40 -14.90
N GLU A 10 -4.66 -5.96 -15.97
CA GLU A 10 -3.24 -5.58 -15.95
C GLU A 10 -2.99 -4.36 -15.07
N GLN A 11 -3.90 -3.37 -15.09
CA GLN A 11 -3.79 -2.18 -14.24
C GLN A 11 -4.04 -2.53 -12.77
N ILE A 12 -5.00 -3.42 -12.47
CA ILE A 12 -5.23 -3.93 -11.11
C ILE A 12 -3.97 -4.66 -10.62
N ALA A 13 -3.37 -5.53 -11.43
CA ALA A 13 -2.14 -6.24 -11.09
C ALA A 13 -0.97 -5.27 -10.82
N GLN A 14 -0.86 -4.18 -11.59
CA GLN A 14 0.14 -3.13 -11.37
C GLN A 14 -0.08 -2.39 -10.04
N HIS A 15 -1.33 -2.03 -9.73
CA HIS A 15 -1.67 -1.42 -8.44
C HIS A 15 -1.34 -2.35 -7.28
N TYR A 16 -1.66 -3.64 -7.41
CA TYR A 16 -1.36 -4.64 -6.39
C TYR A 16 0.15 -4.79 -6.16
N SER A 17 0.93 -4.91 -7.25
CA SER A 17 2.39 -4.97 -7.17
C SER A 17 2.99 -3.75 -6.48
N ALA A 18 2.51 -2.54 -6.83
CA ALA A 18 2.97 -1.30 -6.21
C ALA A 18 2.62 -1.25 -4.70
N ALA A 19 1.44 -1.72 -4.32
CA ALA A 19 1.07 -1.81 -2.91
C ALA A 19 1.97 -2.80 -2.14
N LEU A 20 2.31 -3.94 -2.75
CA LEU A 20 3.26 -4.89 -2.15
C LEU A 20 4.68 -4.30 -2.01
N ASP A 21 5.10 -3.39 -2.91
CA ASP A 21 6.33 -2.62 -2.72
C ASP A 21 6.29 -1.74 -1.47
N SER A 22 5.17 -1.06 -1.23
CA SER A 22 4.95 -0.29 0.00
C SER A 22 4.97 -1.18 1.24
N VAL A 23 4.34 -2.35 1.21
CA VAL A 23 4.40 -3.36 2.30
C VAL A 23 5.86 -3.74 2.61
N ARG A 24 6.65 -4.08 1.57
CA ARG A 24 8.06 -4.43 1.74
C ARG A 24 8.87 -3.29 2.35
N LEU A 25 8.65 -2.05 1.91
CA LEU A 25 9.38 -0.89 2.40
C LEU A 25 9.02 -0.57 3.86
N ILE A 26 7.74 -0.60 4.22
CA ILE A 26 7.27 -0.40 5.59
C ILE A 26 7.92 -1.43 6.51
N ASN A 27 7.80 -2.72 6.20
CA ASN A 27 8.36 -3.80 7.01
C ASN A 27 9.88 -3.69 7.15
N LYS A 28 10.59 -3.34 6.07
CA LYS A 28 12.04 -3.11 6.10
C LYS A 28 12.42 -1.98 7.05
N LEU A 29 11.70 -0.86 7.01
CA LEU A 29 12.00 0.28 7.88
C LEU A 29 11.62 -0.04 9.33
N ILE A 30 10.50 -0.72 9.58
CA ILE A 30 10.05 -1.17 10.91
C ILE A 30 11.00 -2.20 11.54
N ALA A 31 11.71 -3.00 10.75
CA ALA A 31 12.71 -3.91 11.29
C ALA A 31 14.00 -3.21 11.75
N LYS A 32 14.23 -1.94 11.36
CA LYS A 32 15.43 -1.21 11.79
C LYS A 32 15.42 -0.93 13.30
N PRO A 33 16.58 -1.00 13.99
CA PRO A 33 16.68 -0.67 15.41
C PRO A 33 16.43 0.81 15.70
N SER A 34 16.63 1.69 14.72
CA SER A 34 16.30 3.11 14.79
C SER A 34 15.97 3.66 13.40
N ARG A 35 15.21 4.76 13.36
CA ARG A 35 14.73 5.42 12.14
C ARG A 35 15.03 6.90 12.20
N THR A 36 15.42 7.47 11.06
CA THR A 36 15.51 8.92 10.90
C THR A 36 14.14 9.54 10.67
N SER A 37 14.00 10.87 10.79
CA SER A 37 12.75 11.57 10.46
C SER A 37 12.29 11.26 9.03
N ASN A 38 13.21 11.28 8.06
CA ASN A 38 12.89 10.98 6.66
C ASN A 38 12.36 9.55 6.47
N GLU A 39 12.83 8.60 7.28
CA GLU A 39 12.35 7.22 7.25
C GLU A 39 10.97 7.08 7.89
N LEU A 40 10.69 7.81 8.96
CA LEU A 40 9.35 7.90 9.55
C LEU A 40 8.36 8.52 8.56
N ASP A 41 8.74 9.61 7.88
CA ASP A 41 7.94 10.24 6.83
C ASP A 41 7.74 9.31 5.62
N THR A 42 8.69 8.41 5.37
CA THR A 42 8.57 7.40 4.33
C THR A 42 7.58 6.31 4.73
N ILE A 43 7.63 5.81 5.97
CA ILE A 43 6.61 4.88 6.48
C ILE A 43 5.23 5.52 6.37
N LYS A 44 5.06 6.74 6.87
CA LYS A 44 3.78 7.46 6.85
C LYS A 44 3.18 7.56 5.46
N ARG A 45 3.95 8.03 4.45
CA ARG A 45 3.46 8.14 3.07
C ARG A 45 3.09 6.80 2.45
N ASN A 46 3.79 5.71 2.81
CA ASN A 46 3.46 4.38 2.33
C ASN A 46 2.21 3.83 3.04
N VAL A 47 2.03 4.08 4.34
CA VAL A 47 0.79 3.75 5.06
C VAL A 47 -0.40 4.48 4.43
N GLU A 48 -0.28 5.79 4.17
CA GLU A 48 -1.32 6.58 3.49
C GLU A 48 -1.65 6.02 2.11
N HIS A 49 -0.63 5.61 1.33
CA HIS A 49 -0.84 4.94 0.05
C HIS A 49 -1.64 3.64 0.20
N LEU A 50 -1.27 2.80 1.17
CA LEU A 50 -1.95 1.52 1.42
C LEU A 50 -3.39 1.72 1.88
N GLU A 51 -3.66 2.70 2.76
CA GLU A 51 -5.02 3.04 3.20
C GLU A 51 -5.90 3.47 2.01
N LEU A 52 -5.35 4.30 1.11
CA LEU A 52 -6.03 4.68 -0.13
C LEU A 52 -6.27 3.48 -1.06
N MET A 53 -5.34 2.52 -1.08
CA MET A 53 -5.44 1.34 -1.92
C MET A 53 -6.48 0.36 -1.42
N VAL A 54 -6.46 0.00 -0.14
CA VAL A 54 -7.45 -0.90 0.46
C VAL A 54 -8.88 -0.35 0.33
N ALA A 55 -9.05 0.97 0.32
CA ALA A 55 -10.36 1.62 0.12
C ALA A 55 -10.89 1.57 -1.33
N LYS A 56 -10.09 1.14 -2.32
CA LYS A 56 -10.55 1.08 -3.72
C LYS A 56 -11.52 -0.08 -3.94
N PRO A 57 -12.64 0.14 -4.66
CA PRO A 57 -13.63 -0.92 -4.90
C PRO A 57 -13.30 -1.82 -6.10
N PHE A 58 -12.19 -1.56 -6.81
CA PHE A 58 -11.84 -2.29 -8.05
C PHE A 58 -11.09 -3.61 -7.80
N TRP A 59 -10.76 -3.93 -6.55
CA TRP A 59 -10.11 -5.20 -6.22
C TRP A 59 -11.04 -6.37 -6.54
N THR A 60 -10.42 -7.49 -6.92
CA THR A 60 -11.15 -8.67 -7.36
C THR A 60 -10.88 -9.83 -6.42
N THR A 61 -9.76 -10.51 -6.60
CA THR A 61 -9.35 -11.74 -5.92
C THR A 61 -8.00 -11.60 -5.23
N GLU A 62 -7.39 -10.42 -5.31
CA GLU A 62 -6.15 -10.08 -4.65
C GLU A 62 -6.29 -10.19 -3.13
N ASP A 63 -5.30 -10.80 -2.49
CA ASP A 63 -5.22 -10.82 -1.03
C ASP A 63 -4.76 -9.45 -0.50
N LEU A 64 -5.65 -8.73 0.16
CA LEU A 64 -5.35 -7.41 0.73
C LEU A 64 -4.84 -7.49 2.18
N THR A 65 -4.80 -8.67 2.81
CA THR A 65 -4.31 -8.83 4.19
C THR A 65 -2.89 -8.29 4.39
N PRO A 66 -1.91 -8.53 3.49
CA PRO A 66 -0.57 -7.95 3.66
C PRO A 66 -0.55 -6.42 3.68
N LEU A 67 -1.50 -5.77 2.99
CA LEU A 67 -1.61 -4.30 2.97
C LEU A 67 -2.19 -3.81 4.29
N THR A 68 -3.25 -4.44 4.80
CA THR A 68 -3.86 -4.06 6.09
C THR A 68 -2.91 -4.29 7.25
N ASP A 69 -2.16 -5.40 7.24
CA ASP A 69 -1.16 -5.71 8.26
C ASP A 69 -0.05 -4.66 8.26
N ALA A 70 0.45 -4.27 7.08
CA ALA A 70 1.46 -3.22 6.94
C ALA A 70 0.97 -1.85 7.42
N ILE A 71 -0.31 -1.53 7.21
CA ILE A 71 -0.93 -0.30 7.75
C ILE A 71 -0.93 -0.34 9.29
N GLU A 72 -1.28 -1.47 9.89
CA GLU A 72 -1.35 -1.60 11.35
C GLU A 72 0.03 -1.45 11.99
N VAL A 73 1.06 -2.14 11.47
CA VAL A 73 2.41 -2.06 12.05
C VAL A 73 3.09 -0.71 11.78
N GLY A 74 2.67 0.01 10.73
CA GLY A 74 3.23 1.29 10.32
C GLY A 74 2.69 2.53 11.05
N LYS A 75 1.70 2.36 11.93
CA LYS A 75 1.14 3.41 12.79
C LYS A 75 1.91 3.54 14.11
#